data_AF-A0A2V8EA42-F1
#
_entry.id   AF-A0A2V8EA42-F1
#
_cell.length_a   1.000
_cell.length_b   1.000
_cell.length_c   1.000
_cell.angle_alpha   90.00
_cell.angle_beta   90.00
_cell.angle_gamma   90.00
#
_symmetry.space_group_name_H-M   'P 1'
#
loop_
_entity.id
_entity.type
_entity.pdbx_description
1 polymer ?
#
loop_
_entity_poly.entity_id
_entity_poly.type
_entity_poly.pdbx_seq_one_letter_code
_entity_poly.pdbx_strand_id
1 'polypeptide(L)'
;MSRLSEDERHAICGQRYVDHYDPQAVRRIRRMLPFFELSGHEVVADFGCGNGVLLELIAPHVHEYVGVDFSDAFLRAAERRRDARGIQIGTFHCADIVAFCARHPNHFDAAFALDFAEHVYDDQFVRIFRAIHGALKPDASLYLHTPNAAYFMERLRARGILSQIEG
;
A
#
# COMPACT_ATOMS: atom_id res chain seq x y z
N MET A 1 10.83 22.95 -0.17
CA MET A 1 11.68 21.81 0.24
C MET A 1 12.26 21.20 -1.03
N SER A 2 13.56 20.89 -1.06
CA SER A 2 14.18 20.25 -2.24
C SER A 2 13.60 18.85 -2.45
N ARG A 3 13.44 18.47 -3.72
CA ARG A 3 12.99 17.13 -4.13
C ARG A 3 14.04 16.11 -3.69
N LEU A 4 13.66 15.14 -2.85
CA LEU A 4 14.54 14.02 -2.49
C LEU A 4 14.73 13.12 -3.72
N SER A 5 15.93 12.57 -3.87
CA SER A 5 16.19 11.54 -4.86
C SER A 5 15.43 10.24 -4.52
N GLU A 6 15.31 9.37 -5.52
CA GLU A 6 14.63 8.08 -5.38
C GLU A 6 15.33 7.18 -4.33
N ASP A 7 16.66 7.18 -4.32
CA ASP A 7 17.48 6.45 -3.35
C ASP A 7 17.31 6.98 -1.91
N GLU A 8 17.25 8.30 -1.73
CA GLU A 8 17.02 8.92 -0.42
C GLU A 8 15.62 8.58 0.12
N ARG A 9 14.62 8.46 -0.76
CA ARG A 9 13.26 8.06 -0.37
C ARG A 9 13.18 6.58 -0.02
N HIS A 10 13.83 5.72 -0.80
CA HIS A 10 13.88 4.29 -0.52
C HIS A 10 14.59 3.98 0.80
N ALA A 11 15.62 4.78 1.16
CA ALA A 11 16.31 4.66 2.45
C ALA A 11 15.40 4.89 3.66
N ILE A 12 14.32 5.68 3.52
CA ILE A 12 13.33 5.92 4.60
C ILE A 12 12.55 4.63 4.91
N CYS A 13 12.30 3.78 3.92
CA CYS A 13 11.60 2.50 4.06
C CYS A 13 12.53 1.33 4.45
N GLY A 14 13.65 1.63 5.11
CA GLY A 14 14.60 0.64 5.63
C GLY A 14 14.10 -0.12 6.87
N GLN A 15 14.91 -1.06 7.35
CA GLN A 15 14.53 -2.01 8.43
C GLN A 15 13.94 -1.34 9.69
N ARG A 16 14.51 -0.21 10.13
CA ARG A 16 14.03 0.51 11.31
C ARG A 16 12.59 1.02 11.18
N TYR A 17 12.16 1.37 9.96
CA TYR A 17 10.78 1.78 9.69
C TYR A 17 9.83 0.58 9.73
N VAL A 18 10.25 -0.55 9.13
CA VAL A 18 9.50 -1.82 9.17
C VAL A 18 9.20 -2.25 10.61
N ASP A 19 10.18 -2.14 11.51
CA ASP A 19 10.05 -2.58 12.90
C ASP A 19 8.98 -1.81 13.70
N HIS A 20 8.65 -0.58 13.30
CA HIS A 20 7.69 0.29 14.01
C HIS A 20 6.35 0.46 13.28
N TYR A 21 6.19 -0.14 12.10
CA TYR A 21 5.07 0.11 11.18
C TYR A 21 3.70 -0.34 11.73
N ASP A 22 3.68 -1.34 12.60
CA ASP A 22 2.56 -2.28 12.64
C ASP A 22 1.28 -1.85 13.42
N PRO A 23 1.36 -1.31 14.64
CA PRO A 23 0.16 -1.15 15.47
C PRO A 23 -0.88 -0.19 14.88
N GLN A 24 -0.42 0.85 14.18
CA GLN A 24 -1.29 1.87 13.60
C GLN A 24 -1.88 1.42 12.25
N ALA A 25 -1.09 0.70 11.44
CA ALA A 25 -1.52 0.18 10.14
C ALA A 25 -2.68 -0.81 10.29
N VAL A 26 -2.58 -1.77 11.22
CA VAL A 26 -3.64 -2.76 11.48
C VAL A 26 -4.96 -2.10 11.87
N ARG A 27 -4.93 -1.14 12.79
CA ARG A 27 -6.14 -0.43 13.24
C ARG A 27 -6.79 0.37 12.11
N ARG A 28 -5.98 0.98 11.26
CA ARG A 28 -6.44 1.79 10.13
C ARG A 28 -7.10 0.91 9.07
N ILE A 29 -6.41 -0.14 8.60
CA ILE A 29 -6.94 -1.04 7.56
C ILE A 29 -8.21 -1.75 8.05
N ARG A 30 -8.27 -2.17 9.32
CA ARG A 30 -9.50 -2.75 9.89
C ARG A 30 -10.73 -1.87 9.78
N ARG A 31 -10.58 -0.54 9.87
CA ARG A 31 -11.70 0.40 9.72
C ARG A 31 -12.17 0.52 8.28
N MET A 32 -11.33 0.14 7.33
CA MET A 32 -11.61 0.23 5.91
C MET A 32 -12.28 -1.03 5.36
N LEU A 33 -12.12 -2.19 6.04
CA LEU A 33 -12.72 -3.46 5.62
C LEU A 33 -14.20 -3.39 5.22
N PRO A 34 -15.09 -2.64 5.91
CA PRO A 34 -16.50 -2.55 5.51
C PRO A 34 -16.75 -1.88 4.16
N PHE A 35 -15.76 -1.19 3.59
CA PHE A 35 -15.87 -0.54 2.28
C PHE A 35 -15.28 -1.39 1.16
N PHE A 36 -14.69 -2.55 1.48
CA PHE A 36 -14.16 -3.45 0.48
C PHE A 36 -15.26 -4.40 0.03
N GLU A 37 -15.68 -4.27 -1.22
CA GLU A 37 -16.59 -5.20 -1.88
C GLU A 37 -15.75 -6.37 -2.40
N LEU A 38 -15.67 -7.43 -1.59
CA LEU A 38 -14.95 -8.67 -1.87
C LEU A 38 -15.89 -9.85 -1.61
N SER A 39 -15.89 -10.83 -2.51
CA SER A 39 -16.80 -11.97 -2.47
C SER A 39 -16.10 -13.33 -2.52
N GLY A 40 -14.77 -13.35 -2.50
CA GLY A 40 -13.95 -14.55 -2.39
C GLY A 40 -13.40 -15.09 -3.70
N HIS A 41 -13.74 -14.48 -4.84
CA HIS A 41 -13.29 -14.93 -6.16
C HIS A 41 -12.24 -14.01 -6.78
N GLU A 42 -12.00 -12.85 -6.16
CA GLU A 42 -11.16 -11.79 -6.71
C GLU A 42 -9.67 -12.18 -6.65
N VAL A 43 -8.97 -11.99 -7.77
CA VAL A 43 -7.50 -11.90 -7.82
C VAL A 43 -7.12 -10.45 -7.56
N VAL A 44 -6.47 -10.19 -6.42
CA VAL A 44 -6.21 -8.82 -5.96
C VAL A 44 -4.74 -8.44 -5.99
N ALA A 45 -4.46 -7.18 -6.32
CA ALA A 45 -3.13 -6.57 -6.18
C ALA A 45 -3.10 -5.56 -5.02
N ASP A 46 -2.04 -5.58 -4.22
CA ASP A 46 -1.76 -4.57 -3.19
C ASP A 46 -0.46 -3.82 -3.53
N PHE A 47 -0.61 -2.60 -4.02
CA PHE A 47 0.49 -1.77 -4.50
C PHE A 47 1.02 -0.87 -3.38
N GLY A 48 2.26 -1.11 -2.96
CA GLY A 48 2.80 -0.61 -1.71
C GLY A 48 2.37 -1.47 -0.52
N CYS A 49 2.42 -2.81 -0.67
CA CYS A 49 1.87 -3.74 0.32
C CYS A 49 2.56 -3.70 1.69
N GLY A 50 3.75 -3.10 1.79
CA GLY A 50 4.52 -3.01 3.02
C GLY A 50 4.76 -4.38 3.65
N ASN A 51 4.50 -4.51 4.96
CA ASN A 51 4.66 -5.77 5.69
C ASN A 51 3.44 -6.72 5.57
N GLY A 52 2.55 -6.51 4.60
CA GLY A 52 1.45 -7.44 4.30
C GLY A 52 0.33 -7.48 5.35
N VAL A 53 0.04 -6.38 6.06
CA VAL A 53 -1.13 -6.32 6.98
C VAL A 53 -2.41 -6.65 6.24
N LEU A 54 -2.58 -6.11 5.02
CA LEU A 54 -3.82 -6.27 4.29
C LEU A 54 -4.09 -7.74 3.97
N LEU A 55 -3.07 -8.48 3.51
CA LEU A 55 -3.15 -9.93 3.29
C LEU A 55 -3.73 -10.66 4.50
N GLU A 56 -3.22 -10.41 5.70
CA GLU A 56 -3.72 -11.05 6.93
C GLU A 56 -5.21 -10.79 7.18
N LEU A 57 -5.71 -9.60 6.80
CA LEU A 57 -7.09 -9.20 7.06
C LEU A 57 -8.07 -9.65 5.97
N ILE A 58 -7.64 -9.71 4.70
CA ILE A 58 -8.54 -10.02 3.57
C ILE A 58 -8.37 -11.42 3.00
N ALA A 59 -7.35 -12.18 3.41
CA ALA A 59 -7.10 -13.53 2.89
C ALA A 59 -8.33 -14.47 2.86
N PRO A 60 -9.26 -14.44 3.85
CA PRO A 60 -10.46 -15.26 3.80
C PRO A 60 -11.51 -14.83 2.74
N HIS A 61 -11.33 -13.65 2.14
CA HIS A 61 -12.33 -12.99 1.29
C HIS A 61 -11.84 -12.77 -0.15
N VAL A 62 -10.69 -13.34 -0.53
CA VAL A 62 -10.13 -13.23 -1.89
C VAL A 62 -9.61 -14.58 -2.36
N HIS A 63 -9.53 -14.77 -3.68
CA HIS A 63 -9.01 -16.00 -4.29
C HIS A 63 -7.48 -16.02 -4.29
N GLU A 64 -6.87 -14.90 -4.66
CA GLU A 64 -5.42 -14.74 -4.78
C GLU A 64 -5.03 -13.32 -4.38
N TYR A 65 -3.88 -13.18 -3.71
CA TYR A 65 -3.33 -11.89 -3.32
C TYR A 65 -1.91 -11.74 -3.84
N VAL A 66 -1.66 -10.61 -4.50
CA VAL A 66 -0.36 -10.23 -5.06
C VAL A 66 0.10 -8.92 -4.45
N GLY A 67 1.11 -8.97 -3.58
CA GLY A 67 1.74 -7.78 -2.99
C GLY A 67 2.91 -7.27 -3.82
N VAL A 68 2.96 -5.96 -4.05
CA VAL A 68 4.07 -5.31 -4.77
C VAL A 68 4.62 -4.18 -3.90
N ASP A 69 5.93 -4.20 -3.66
CA ASP A 69 6.63 -3.14 -2.93
C ASP A 69 8.06 -3.03 -3.46
N PHE A 70 8.67 -1.86 -3.40
CA PHE A 70 10.07 -1.68 -3.79
C PHE A 70 11.04 -2.09 -2.67
N SER A 71 10.56 -2.15 -1.42
CA SER A 71 11.38 -2.45 -0.24
C SER A 71 11.43 -3.96 0.03
N ASP A 72 12.56 -4.53 -0.33
CA ASP A 72 12.93 -5.92 -0.03
C ASP A 72 12.85 -6.25 1.49
N ALA A 73 13.07 -5.27 2.37
CA ALA A 73 12.89 -5.44 3.81
C ALA A 73 11.41 -5.60 4.21
N PHE A 74 10.51 -4.83 3.59
CA PHE A 74 9.07 -4.95 3.79
C PHE A 74 8.55 -6.29 3.27
N LEU A 75 8.98 -6.72 2.10
CA LEU A 75 8.55 -8.00 1.52
C LEU A 75 9.00 -9.20 2.36
N ARG A 76 10.24 -9.20 2.89
CA ARG A 76 10.68 -10.22 3.86
C ARG A 76 9.83 -10.23 5.14
N ALA A 77 9.33 -9.08 5.59
CA ALA A 77 8.41 -9.01 6.73
C ALA A 77 7.02 -9.55 6.36
N ALA A 78 6.55 -9.24 5.15
CA ALA A 78 5.26 -9.70 4.62
C ALA A 78 5.23 -11.22 4.42
N GLU A 79 6.30 -11.80 3.87
CA GLU A 79 6.47 -13.25 3.73
C GLU A 79 6.48 -13.94 5.10
N ARG A 80 7.27 -13.44 6.06
CA ARG A 80 7.28 -13.98 7.43
C ARG A 80 5.91 -13.90 8.09
N ARG A 81 5.16 -12.81 7.88
CA ARG A 81 3.78 -12.66 8.39
C ARG A 81 2.85 -13.69 7.75
N ARG A 82 2.87 -13.81 6.42
CA ARG A 82 2.08 -14.78 5.66
C ARG A 82 2.32 -16.19 6.22
N ASP A 83 3.59 -16.57 6.34
CA ASP A 83 4.00 -17.92 6.77
C ASP A 83 3.60 -18.17 8.23
N ALA A 84 3.81 -17.20 9.13
CA ALA A 84 3.41 -17.30 10.54
C ALA A 84 1.89 -17.39 10.75
N ARG A 85 1.09 -16.97 9.75
CA ARG A 85 -0.37 -17.07 9.74
C ARG A 85 -0.91 -18.25 8.91
N GLY A 86 -0.01 -19.01 8.27
CA GLY A 86 -0.38 -20.15 7.42
C GLY A 86 -1.16 -19.76 6.16
N ILE A 87 -1.07 -18.51 5.70
CA ILE A 87 -1.82 -18.02 4.54
C ILE A 87 -1.12 -18.48 3.25
N GLN A 88 -1.82 -19.20 2.38
CA GLN A 88 -1.21 -19.81 1.18
C GLN A 88 -1.39 -18.97 -0.10
N ILE A 89 -2.36 -18.05 -0.11
CA ILE A 89 -2.77 -17.32 -1.31
C ILE A 89 -1.91 -16.08 -1.63
N GLY A 90 -0.92 -15.77 -0.79
CA GLY A 90 -0.16 -14.52 -0.85
C GLY A 90 1.19 -14.66 -1.56
N THR A 91 1.38 -13.93 -2.65
CA THR A 91 2.66 -13.77 -3.35
C THR A 91 3.18 -12.34 -3.24
N PHE A 92 4.50 -12.17 -3.31
CA PHE A 92 5.15 -10.87 -3.11
C PHE A 92 6.20 -10.61 -4.18
N HIS A 93 6.22 -9.38 -4.73
CA HIS A 93 7.11 -8.98 -5.80
C HIS A 93 7.88 -7.70 -5.45
N CYS A 94 9.21 -7.82 -5.36
CA CYS A 94 10.11 -6.68 -5.23
C CYS A 94 10.24 -5.98 -6.58
N ALA A 95 9.43 -4.95 -6.81
CA ALA A 95 9.34 -4.30 -8.11
C ALA A 95 8.82 -2.86 -8.02
N ASP A 96 9.20 -2.06 -9.01
CA ASP A 96 8.48 -0.82 -9.34
C ASP A 96 7.06 -1.15 -9.82
N ILE A 97 6.07 -0.42 -9.28
CA ILE A 97 4.64 -0.66 -9.57
C ILE A 97 4.34 -0.46 -11.06
N VAL A 98 4.92 0.56 -11.70
CA VAL A 98 4.67 0.85 -13.12
C VAL A 98 5.19 -0.29 -13.99
N ALA A 99 6.41 -0.74 -13.75
CA ALA A 99 7.02 -1.87 -14.45
C ALA A 99 6.29 -3.20 -14.19
N PHE A 100 5.79 -3.41 -12.98
CA PHE A 100 4.99 -4.58 -12.64
C PHE A 100 3.66 -4.60 -13.41
N CYS A 101 2.91 -3.49 -13.37
CA CYS A 101 1.62 -3.36 -14.06
C CYS A 101 1.74 -3.56 -15.58
N ALA A 102 2.83 -3.06 -16.19
CA ALA A 102 3.06 -3.22 -17.63
C ALA A 102 3.16 -4.68 -18.09
N ARG A 103 3.49 -5.62 -17.18
CA ARG A 103 3.55 -7.06 -17.44
C ARG A 103 2.25 -7.82 -17.13
N HIS A 104 1.28 -7.15 -16.50
CA HIS A 104 0.03 -7.75 -16.04
C HIS A 104 -1.20 -6.94 -16.50
N PRO A 105 -1.37 -6.68 -17.82
CA PRO A 105 -2.52 -5.91 -18.30
C PRO A 105 -3.84 -6.66 -18.09
N ASN A 106 -4.88 -5.96 -17.64
CA ASN A 106 -6.24 -6.50 -17.39
C ASN A 106 -6.25 -7.81 -16.57
N HIS A 107 -5.45 -7.88 -15.52
CA HIS A 107 -5.22 -9.10 -14.76
C HIS A 107 -5.99 -9.16 -13.43
N PHE A 108 -6.15 -8.03 -12.74
CA PHE A 108 -6.68 -8.00 -11.37
C PHE A 108 -8.16 -7.62 -11.32
N ASP A 109 -8.92 -8.28 -10.45
CA ASP A 109 -10.34 -8.02 -10.16
C ASP A 109 -10.53 -6.87 -9.16
N ALA A 110 -9.53 -6.64 -8.31
CA ALA A 110 -9.45 -5.46 -7.46
C ALA A 110 -8.00 -5.08 -7.20
N ALA A 111 -7.76 -3.80 -6.93
CA ALA A 111 -6.47 -3.30 -6.49
C ALA A 111 -6.60 -2.46 -5.21
N PHE A 112 -5.56 -2.52 -4.40
CA PHE A 112 -5.39 -1.73 -3.19
C PHE A 112 -4.14 -0.88 -3.34
N ALA A 113 -4.23 0.36 -2.86
CA ALA A 113 -3.09 1.25 -2.74
C ALA A 113 -3.30 2.10 -1.49
N LEU A 114 -2.85 1.59 -0.34
CA LEU A 114 -3.19 2.14 0.97
C LEU A 114 -1.94 2.81 1.56
N ASP A 115 -2.01 4.12 1.82
CA ASP A 115 -0.94 4.88 2.50
C ASP A 115 0.41 4.92 1.76
N PHE A 116 0.39 4.89 0.42
CA PHE A 116 1.61 5.06 -0.38
C PHE A 116 1.70 6.44 -1.07
N ALA A 117 0.57 7.12 -1.25
CA ALA A 117 0.48 8.36 -2.01
C ALA A 117 1.33 9.50 -1.38
N GLU A 118 1.46 9.50 -0.05
CA GLU A 118 2.30 10.42 0.73
C GLU A 118 3.82 10.24 0.50
N HIS A 119 4.22 9.12 -0.10
CA HIS A 119 5.63 8.79 -0.35
C HIS A 119 6.08 9.12 -1.77
N VAL A 120 5.16 9.49 -2.66
CA VAL A 120 5.43 9.78 -4.07
C VAL A 120 5.12 11.25 -4.41
N TYR A 121 5.67 11.75 -5.52
CA TYR A 121 5.31 13.08 -6.04
C TYR A 121 4.08 12.99 -6.94
N ASP A 122 3.34 14.09 -7.13
CA ASP A 122 2.11 14.12 -7.93
C ASP A 122 2.29 13.57 -9.37
N ASP A 123 3.40 13.91 -10.02
CA ASP A 123 3.75 13.41 -11.36
C ASP A 123 3.99 11.89 -11.38
N GLN A 124 4.64 11.37 -10.34
CA GLN A 124 4.83 9.93 -10.14
C GLN A 124 3.50 9.25 -9.81
N PHE A 125 2.67 9.85 -8.96
CA PHE A 125 1.37 9.32 -8.59
C PHE A 125 0.48 9.14 -9.82
N VAL A 126 0.40 10.15 -10.70
CA VAL A 126 -0.38 10.06 -11.95
C VAL A 126 0.12 8.92 -12.86
N ARG A 127 1.44 8.70 -12.94
CA ARG A 127 2.02 7.58 -13.71
C ARG A 127 1.66 6.23 -13.10
N ILE A 128 1.77 6.11 -11.78
CA ILE A 128 1.43 4.89 -11.04
C ILE A 128 -0.07 4.59 -11.18
N PHE A 129 -0.92 5.58 -10.96
CA PHE A 129 -2.37 5.45 -11.09
C PHE A 129 -2.79 4.97 -12.49
N ARG A 130 -2.19 5.55 -13.55
CA ARG A 130 -2.43 5.10 -14.93
C ARG A 130 -2.00 3.65 -15.14
N ALA A 131 -0.86 3.25 -14.58
CA ALA A 131 -0.35 1.89 -14.69
C ALA A 131 -1.26 0.89 -13.96
N ILE A 132 -1.67 1.20 -12.73
CA ILE A 132 -2.63 0.41 -11.95
C ILE A 132 -3.93 0.23 -12.73
N HIS A 133 -4.49 1.31 -13.28
CA HIS A 133 -5.70 1.24 -14.10
C HIS A 133 -5.54 0.29 -15.31
N GLY A 134 -4.37 0.26 -15.96
CA GLY A 134 -4.11 -0.65 -17.07
C GLY A 134 -3.96 -2.13 -16.66
N ALA A 135 -3.61 -2.40 -15.40
CA ALA A 135 -3.50 -3.75 -14.85
C ALA A 135 -4.83 -4.30 -14.32
N LEU A 136 -5.82 -3.43 -14.09
CA LEU A 136 -7.16 -3.79 -13.67
C LEU A 136 -8.00 -4.32 -14.84
N LYS A 137 -8.82 -5.36 -14.58
CA LYS A 137 -9.86 -5.79 -15.52
C LYS A 137 -10.91 -4.69 -15.72
N PRO A 138 -11.70 -4.73 -16.81
CA PRO A 138 -12.93 -3.97 -16.90
C PRO A 138 -13.80 -4.22 -15.65
N ASP A 139 -14.40 -3.15 -15.11
CA ASP A 139 -15.27 -3.17 -13.92
C ASP A 139 -14.59 -3.51 -12.57
N ALA A 140 -13.26 -3.65 -12.55
CA ALA A 140 -12.52 -3.87 -11.31
C ALA A 140 -12.46 -2.62 -10.43
N SER A 141 -12.45 -2.84 -9.11
CA SER A 141 -12.39 -1.77 -8.11
C SER A 141 -10.96 -1.40 -7.74
N LEU A 142 -10.69 -0.10 -7.59
CA LEU A 142 -9.46 0.41 -6.98
C LEU A 142 -9.79 1.04 -5.62
N TYR A 143 -9.27 0.45 -4.55
CA TYR A 143 -9.33 0.99 -3.19
C TYR A 143 -8.08 1.81 -2.90
N LEU A 144 -8.24 3.13 -2.86
CA LEU A 144 -7.17 4.09 -2.58
C LEU A 144 -7.39 4.74 -1.21
N HIS A 145 -6.34 4.79 -0.38
CA HIS A 145 -6.34 5.57 0.85
C HIS A 145 -5.10 6.45 0.95
N THR A 146 -5.32 7.71 1.32
CA THR A 146 -4.27 8.71 1.52
C THR A 146 -4.64 9.61 2.69
N PRO A 147 -3.67 10.09 3.48
CA PRO A 147 -3.91 11.08 4.51
C PRO A 147 -4.64 12.32 3.98
N ASN A 148 -5.67 12.76 4.70
CA ASN A 148 -6.39 13.99 4.35
C ASN A 148 -5.55 15.21 4.76
N ALA A 149 -4.80 15.81 3.82
CA ALA A 149 -4.02 17.02 4.07
C ALA A 149 -4.87 18.24 4.47
N ALA A 150 -6.17 18.23 4.16
CA ALA A 150 -7.11 19.26 4.60
C ALA A 150 -7.70 18.96 5.99
N TYR A 151 -7.30 17.89 6.69
CA TYR A 151 -7.75 17.61 8.05
C TYR A 151 -7.47 18.79 8.98
N PHE A 152 -8.42 19.09 9.87
CA PHE A 152 -8.38 20.33 10.68
C PHE A 152 -7.09 20.48 11.47
N MET A 153 -6.56 19.40 12.04
CA MET A 153 -5.30 19.43 12.79
C MET A 153 -4.10 19.78 11.90
N GLU A 154 -4.05 19.28 10.66
CA GLU A 154 -3.00 19.62 9.70
C GLU A 154 -3.09 21.09 9.27
N ARG A 155 -4.31 21.63 9.14
CA ARG A 155 -4.51 23.07 8.90
C ARG A 155 -4.05 23.95 10.06
N LEU A 156 -4.18 23.49 11.30
CA LEU A 156 -3.70 24.18 12.49
C LEU A 156 -2.18 24.11 12.59
N ARG A 157 -1.59 22.95 12.28
CA ARG A 157 -0.13 22.77 12.20
C ARG A 157 0.50 23.66 11.14
N ALA A 158 -0.08 23.69 9.93
CA ALA A 158 0.39 24.56 8.85
C ALA A 158 0.33 26.06 9.17
N ARG A 159 -0.52 26.45 10.13
CA ARG A 159 -0.63 27.83 10.64
C ARG A 159 0.23 28.10 11.88
N GLY A 160 1.02 27.12 12.33
CA GLY A 160 1.85 27.23 13.54
C GLY A 160 1.07 27.27 14.85
N ILE A 161 -0.22 26.92 14.84
CA ILE A 161 -1.08 26.92 16.04
C ILE A 161 -0.82 25.67 16.90
N LEU A 162 -0.50 24.55 16.24
CA LEU A 162 -0.16 23.29 16.90
C LEU A 162 1.26 22.88 16.54
N SER A 163 1.97 22.32 17.52
CA SER A 163 3.28 21.68 17.32
C SER A 163 3.17 20.18 17.56
N GLN A 164 3.83 19.36 16.74
CA GLN A 164 4.00 17.94 17.05
C GLN A 164 5.03 17.80 18.15
N ILE A 165 4.71 17.04 19.19
CA ILE A 165 5.70 16.54 20.13
C ILE A 165 5.89 15.07 19.75
N GLU A 166 7.08 14.72 19.26
CA GLU A 166 7.45 13.32 19.05
C GLU A 166 7.91 12.76 20.38
N GLY A 167 7.27 11.68 20.84
CA GLY A 167 7.54 11.00 22.11
C GLY A 167 7.21 9.53 22.00
#